data_AF-A0A7W0ZR04-F1
#
_entry.id   AF-A0A7W0ZR04-F1
#
_cell.length_a   1.000
_cell.length_b   1.000
_cell.length_c   1.000
_cell.angle_alpha   90.00
_cell.angle_beta   90.00
_cell.angle_gamma   90.00
#
_symmetry.space_group_name_H-M   'P 1'
#
loop_
_entity.id
_entity.type
_entity.pdbx_description
1 polymer ?
#
loop_
_entity_poly.entity_id
_entity_poly.type
_entity_poly.pdbx_seq_one_letter_code
_entity_poly.pdbx_strand_id
1 'polypeptide(L)'
;MSLADGAASPLHLTRSPRLDNALRLGWDAFSRTLAASGGEDAARWIAARTGDPELVDIAEPLLAAAIDPDPDPEESAEALFALAELAEETDDDLLADTFWEGALDRAQTAGDGDLIAEATRRLAALAERLGDPLAAAEFFIGFLNWRRQPAHSSDPDDVEDAFDAIVRLATIDGAHQAAAEYGYRQVQFTRLLDAEDERAVEGNWEAYARPYEPWA
;
A
#
# COMPACT_ATOMS: atom_id res chain seq x y z
N MET A 1 29.09 -44.34 -0.76
CA MET A 1 29.11 -42.99 -1.38
C MET A 1 27.82 -42.85 -2.16
N SER A 2 26.80 -42.24 -1.56
CA SER A 2 25.53 -41.95 -2.23
C SER A 2 25.66 -40.58 -2.88
N LEU A 3 25.53 -40.52 -4.20
CA LEU A 3 25.41 -39.27 -4.95
C LEU A 3 24.00 -38.74 -4.66
N ALA A 4 23.91 -37.68 -3.86
CA ALA A 4 22.64 -37.02 -3.59
C ALA A 4 22.12 -36.41 -4.91
N ASP A 5 20.89 -36.80 -5.26
CA ASP A 5 20.07 -36.23 -6.32
C ASP A 5 20.04 -34.71 -6.20
N GLY A 6 20.79 -34.04 -7.07
CA GLY A 6 20.54 -32.65 -7.42
C GLY A 6 19.34 -32.61 -8.36
N ALA A 7 18.13 -32.83 -7.82
CA ALA A 7 16.92 -32.55 -8.57
C ALA A 7 16.91 -31.04 -8.86
N ALA A 8 17.20 -30.69 -10.12
CA ALA A 8 17.02 -29.32 -10.60
C ALA A 8 15.56 -28.94 -10.35
N SER A 9 15.33 -27.89 -9.56
CA SER A 9 13.99 -27.33 -9.41
C SER A 9 13.41 -27.10 -10.80
N PRO A 10 12.22 -27.63 -11.13
CA PRO A 10 11.65 -27.49 -12.45
C PRO A 10 11.53 -25.99 -12.78
N LEU A 11 11.95 -25.61 -13.99
CA LEU A 11 11.76 -24.27 -14.49
C LEU A 11 10.25 -23.99 -14.54
N HIS A 12 9.73 -23.21 -13.59
CA HIS A 12 8.39 -22.68 -13.65
C HIS A 12 8.35 -21.61 -14.75
N LEU A 13 8.04 -22.05 -15.97
CA LEU A 13 7.82 -21.16 -17.10
C LEU A 13 6.54 -20.37 -16.85
N THR A 14 6.67 -19.05 -16.75
CA THR A 14 5.54 -18.15 -16.59
C THR A 14 4.51 -18.34 -17.70
N ARG A 15 3.24 -18.37 -17.31
CA ARG A 15 2.11 -18.40 -18.25
C ARG A 15 1.85 -17.04 -18.90
N SER A 16 2.39 -15.95 -18.34
CA SER A 16 2.24 -14.60 -18.90
C SER A 16 3.48 -13.75 -18.63
N PRO A 17 4.46 -13.73 -19.57
CA PRO A 17 5.63 -12.85 -19.46
C PRO A 17 5.27 -11.36 -19.43
N ARG A 18 4.09 -10.98 -19.93
CA ARG A 18 3.63 -9.59 -19.91
C ARG A 18 3.25 -9.16 -18.50
N LEU A 19 2.50 -9.99 -17.77
CA LEU A 19 2.11 -9.69 -16.39
C LEU A 19 3.32 -9.66 -15.47
N ASP A 20 4.26 -10.60 -15.59
CA ASP A 20 5.48 -10.57 -14.76
C ASP A 20 6.35 -9.32 -15.00
N ASN A 21 6.45 -8.87 -16.25
CA ASN A 21 7.20 -7.67 -16.56
C ASN A 21 6.48 -6.41 -16.08
N ALA A 22 5.15 -6.37 -16.21
CA ALA A 22 4.34 -5.27 -15.73
C ALA A 22 4.39 -5.15 -14.20
N LEU A 23 4.34 -6.28 -13.49
CA LEU A 23 4.46 -6.33 -12.03
C LEU A 23 5.76 -5.68 -11.53
N ARG A 24 6.89 -5.93 -12.21
CA ARG A 24 8.18 -5.32 -11.85
C ARG A 24 8.26 -3.81 -12.11
N LEU A 25 7.27 -3.24 -12.78
CA LEU A 25 7.22 -1.82 -13.13
C LEU A 25 6.22 -1.05 -12.25
N GLY A 26 5.65 -1.69 -11.22
CA GLY A 26 4.72 -1.10 -10.27
C GLY A 26 3.26 -1.08 -10.74
N TRP A 27 2.38 -0.61 -9.85
CA TRP A 27 0.93 -0.65 -10.02
C TRP A 27 0.43 -0.10 -11.35
N ASP A 28 0.93 1.06 -11.78
CA ASP A 28 0.49 1.70 -13.03
C ASP A 28 0.64 0.78 -14.25
N ALA A 29 1.78 0.13 -14.40
CA ALA A 29 2.04 -0.78 -15.50
C ALA A 29 1.22 -2.07 -15.35
N PHE A 30 1.11 -2.55 -14.12
CA PHE A 30 0.42 -3.78 -13.79
C PHE A 30 -1.09 -3.68 -14.01
N SER A 31 -1.75 -2.64 -13.50
CA SER A 31 -3.19 -2.40 -13.65
C SER A 31 -3.64 -2.35 -15.11
N ARG A 32 -2.89 -1.65 -15.96
CA ARG A 32 -3.16 -1.61 -17.41
C ARG A 32 -3.04 -2.98 -18.06
N THR A 33 -2.08 -3.79 -17.60
CA THR A 33 -1.83 -5.12 -18.15
C THR A 33 -2.86 -6.13 -17.63
N LEU A 34 -3.31 -6.02 -16.39
CA LEU A 34 -4.43 -6.78 -15.85
C LEU A 34 -5.70 -6.50 -16.65
N ALA A 35 -6.08 -5.22 -16.82
CA ALA A 35 -7.25 -4.82 -17.60
C ALA A 35 -7.21 -5.34 -19.04
N ALA A 36 -6.03 -5.30 -19.69
CA ALA A 36 -5.85 -5.83 -21.04
C ALA A 36 -5.91 -7.37 -21.13
N SER A 37 -5.63 -8.07 -20.04
CA SER A 37 -5.66 -9.54 -19.97
C SER A 37 -7.06 -10.06 -19.64
N GLY A 38 -7.82 -9.31 -18.82
CA GLY A 38 -9.10 -9.73 -18.27
C GLY A 38 -8.95 -10.58 -17.00
N GLY A 39 -10.01 -10.61 -16.18
CA GLY A 39 -9.99 -11.24 -14.85
C GLY A 39 -9.66 -12.73 -14.87
N GLU A 40 -10.26 -13.49 -15.79
CA GLU A 40 -10.05 -14.95 -15.89
C GLU A 40 -8.59 -15.32 -16.22
N ASP A 41 -7.97 -14.62 -17.18
CA ASP A 41 -6.58 -14.87 -17.57
C ASP A 41 -5.60 -14.41 -16.49
N ALA A 42 -5.87 -13.27 -15.84
CA ALA A 42 -5.07 -12.79 -14.72
C ALA A 42 -5.18 -13.72 -13.50
N ALA A 43 -6.36 -14.22 -13.15
CA ALA A 43 -6.56 -15.15 -12.04
C ALA A 43 -5.79 -16.46 -12.26
N ARG A 44 -5.85 -17.01 -13.47
CA ARG A 44 -5.06 -18.21 -13.84
C ARG A 44 -3.55 -17.96 -13.81
N TRP A 45 -3.10 -16.73 -14.03
CA TRP A 45 -1.69 -16.35 -13.87
C TRP A 45 -1.30 -16.24 -12.38
N ILE A 46 -2.12 -15.61 -11.53
CA ILE A 46 -1.89 -15.54 -10.07
C ILE A 46 -1.81 -16.95 -9.48
N ALA A 47 -2.81 -17.79 -9.74
CA ALA A 47 -2.85 -19.18 -9.28
C ALA A 47 -1.61 -19.99 -9.70
N ALA A 48 -1.10 -19.76 -10.91
CA ALA A 48 0.12 -20.42 -11.38
C ALA A 48 1.39 -19.88 -10.72
N ARG A 49 1.39 -18.61 -10.33
CA ARG A 49 2.52 -17.91 -9.69
C ARG A 49 2.66 -18.30 -8.22
N THR A 50 1.56 -18.39 -7.50
CA THR A 50 1.50 -18.82 -6.10
C THR A 50 1.56 -20.34 -5.95
N GLY A 51 1.30 -21.08 -7.03
CA GLY A 51 1.28 -22.54 -7.01
C GLY A 51 -0.02 -23.12 -6.44
N ASP A 52 -1.07 -22.30 -6.33
CA ASP A 52 -2.38 -22.69 -5.82
C ASP A 52 -3.46 -22.57 -6.92
N PRO A 53 -3.88 -23.68 -7.54
CA PRO A 53 -4.94 -23.70 -8.56
C PRO A 53 -6.32 -23.29 -8.05
N GLU A 54 -6.61 -23.47 -6.76
CA GLU A 54 -7.94 -23.19 -6.18
C GLU A 54 -8.16 -21.68 -6.04
N LEU A 55 -7.09 -20.88 -6.02
CA LEU A 55 -7.18 -19.42 -6.00
C LEU A 55 -7.89 -18.81 -7.21
N VAL A 56 -8.01 -19.53 -8.33
CA VAL A 56 -8.69 -18.97 -9.51
C VAL A 56 -10.12 -18.55 -9.19
N ASP A 57 -10.85 -19.39 -8.45
CA ASP A 57 -12.27 -19.17 -8.14
C ASP A 57 -12.47 -17.99 -7.17
N ILE A 58 -11.42 -17.62 -6.41
CA ILE A 58 -11.42 -16.49 -5.48
C ILE A 58 -10.91 -15.22 -6.18
N ALA A 59 -9.79 -15.32 -6.91
CA ALA A 59 -9.12 -14.18 -7.51
C ALA A 59 -9.86 -13.64 -8.74
N GLU A 60 -10.54 -14.47 -9.52
CA GLU A 60 -11.27 -14.02 -10.71
C GLU A 60 -12.34 -12.95 -10.41
N PRO A 61 -13.30 -13.15 -9.48
CA PRO A 61 -14.30 -12.13 -9.18
C PRO A 61 -13.67 -10.85 -8.60
N LEU A 62 -12.64 -10.97 -7.75
CA LEU A 62 -11.92 -9.80 -7.22
C LEU A 62 -11.22 -9.02 -8.33
N LEU A 63 -10.53 -9.72 -9.24
CA LEU A 63 -9.88 -9.08 -10.38
C LEU A 63 -10.88 -8.41 -11.31
N ALA A 64 -12.06 -9.02 -11.51
CA ALA A 64 -13.12 -8.43 -12.33
C ALA A 64 -13.60 -7.10 -11.74
N ALA A 65 -13.81 -7.02 -10.43
CA ALA A 65 -14.16 -5.78 -9.73
C ALA A 65 -13.01 -4.75 -9.77
N ALA A 66 -11.76 -5.19 -9.53
CA ALA A 66 -10.60 -4.32 -9.50
C ALA A 66 -10.31 -3.62 -10.85
N ILE A 67 -10.54 -4.32 -11.97
CA ILE A 67 -10.19 -3.84 -13.33
C ILE A 67 -11.40 -3.42 -14.17
N ASP A 68 -12.57 -3.27 -13.56
CA ASP A 68 -13.77 -2.84 -14.28
C ASP A 68 -13.50 -1.53 -15.05
N PRO A 69 -13.94 -1.43 -16.32
CA PRO A 69 -13.70 -0.24 -17.15
C PRO A 69 -14.47 1.00 -16.68
N ASP A 70 -15.51 0.85 -15.86
CA ASP A 70 -16.28 1.91 -15.19
C ASP A 70 -16.43 1.56 -13.69
N PRO A 71 -15.32 1.53 -12.94
CA PRO A 71 -15.30 0.96 -11.62
C PRO A 71 -15.97 1.90 -10.61
N ASP A 72 -16.76 1.34 -9.71
CA ASP A 72 -17.03 1.99 -8.44
C ASP A 72 -15.72 2.04 -7.63
N PRO A 73 -15.20 3.23 -7.26
CA PRO A 73 -13.90 3.33 -6.60
C PRO A 73 -13.82 2.56 -5.29
N GLU A 74 -14.91 2.49 -4.53
CA GLU A 74 -14.99 1.76 -3.25
C GLU A 74 -14.90 0.25 -3.49
N GLU A 75 -15.76 -0.31 -4.36
CA GLU A 75 -15.72 -1.73 -4.73
C GLU A 75 -14.35 -2.14 -5.31
N SER A 76 -13.76 -1.28 -6.14
CA SER A 76 -12.44 -1.52 -6.72
C SER A 76 -11.33 -1.52 -5.66
N ALA A 77 -11.41 -0.61 -4.68
CA ALA A 77 -10.44 -0.54 -3.58
C ALA A 77 -10.55 -1.77 -2.66
N GLU A 78 -11.76 -2.17 -2.29
CA GLU A 78 -12.01 -3.38 -1.49
C GLU A 78 -11.52 -4.65 -2.20
N ALA A 79 -11.75 -4.76 -3.51
CA ALA A 79 -11.26 -5.89 -4.28
C ALA A 79 -9.73 -5.95 -4.31
N LEU A 80 -9.06 -4.80 -4.43
CA LEU A 80 -7.60 -4.72 -4.38
C LEU A 80 -7.03 -4.99 -3.00
N PHE A 81 -7.71 -4.53 -1.94
CA PHE A 81 -7.41 -4.89 -0.56
C PHE A 81 -7.39 -6.41 -0.38
N ALA A 82 -8.47 -7.08 -0.79
CA ALA A 82 -8.59 -8.54 -0.68
C ALA A 82 -7.52 -9.27 -1.50
N LEU A 83 -7.19 -8.79 -2.71
CA LEU A 83 -6.11 -9.34 -3.53
C LEU A 83 -4.73 -9.15 -2.89
N ALA A 84 -4.51 -8.02 -2.21
CA ALA A 84 -3.27 -7.76 -1.50
C ALA A 84 -3.10 -8.71 -0.31
N GLU A 85 -4.14 -8.92 0.50
CA GLU A 85 -4.13 -9.90 1.60
C GLU A 85 -3.85 -11.32 1.09
N LEU A 86 -4.52 -11.74 0.01
CA LEU A 86 -4.24 -13.05 -0.60
C LEU A 86 -2.79 -13.18 -1.07
N ALA A 87 -2.21 -12.12 -1.63
CA ALA A 87 -0.81 -12.11 -2.04
C ALA A 87 0.14 -12.21 -0.84
N GLU A 88 -0.15 -11.53 0.27
CA GLU A 88 0.60 -11.66 1.53
C GLU A 88 0.54 -13.10 2.08
N GLU A 89 -0.63 -13.74 2.07
CA GLU A 89 -0.81 -15.12 2.52
C GLU A 89 0.02 -16.13 1.70
N THR A 90 0.38 -15.76 0.47
CA THR A 90 1.18 -16.60 -0.44
C THR A 90 2.69 -16.28 -0.40
N ASP A 91 3.12 -15.40 0.52
CA ASP A 91 4.50 -14.91 0.66
C ASP A 91 5.06 -14.25 -0.63
N ASP A 92 4.20 -13.71 -1.50
CA ASP A 92 4.60 -13.00 -2.73
C ASP A 92 4.65 -11.49 -2.50
N ASP A 93 5.70 -11.04 -1.81
CA ASP A 93 5.92 -9.64 -1.42
C ASP A 93 5.73 -8.66 -2.58
N LEU A 94 6.24 -8.98 -3.78
CA LEU A 94 6.13 -8.08 -4.94
C LEU A 94 4.68 -7.95 -5.43
N LEU A 95 3.92 -9.05 -5.39
CA LEU A 95 2.52 -9.05 -5.76
C LEU A 95 1.67 -8.31 -4.72
N ALA A 96 1.95 -8.55 -3.43
CA ALA A 96 1.30 -7.86 -2.32
C ALA A 96 1.56 -6.34 -2.38
N ASP A 97 2.81 -5.92 -2.54
CA ASP A 97 3.21 -4.52 -2.71
C ASP A 97 2.38 -3.84 -3.82
N THR A 98 2.34 -4.46 -4.98
CA THR A 98 1.68 -3.91 -6.16
C THR A 98 0.16 -3.81 -5.97
N PHE A 99 -0.45 -4.77 -5.28
CA PHE A 99 -1.88 -4.69 -4.96
C PHE A 99 -2.18 -3.67 -3.86
N TRP A 100 -1.31 -3.52 -2.87
CA TRP A 100 -1.43 -2.48 -1.85
C TRP A 100 -1.28 -1.07 -2.45
N GLU A 101 -0.35 -0.87 -3.39
CA GLU A 101 -0.25 0.37 -4.17
C GLU A 101 -1.57 0.67 -4.89
N GLY A 102 -2.20 -0.36 -5.48
CA GLY A 102 -3.48 -0.23 -6.13
C GLY A 102 -4.64 0.06 -5.18
N ALA A 103 -4.69 -0.62 -4.04
CA ALA A 103 -5.69 -0.36 -3.00
C ALA A 103 -5.57 1.09 -2.49
N LEU A 104 -4.35 1.59 -2.27
CA LEU A 104 -4.09 2.97 -1.88
C LEU A 104 -4.57 3.98 -2.94
N ASP A 105 -4.24 3.76 -4.21
CA ASP A 105 -4.67 4.62 -5.33
C ASP A 105 -6.21 4.71 -5.44
N ARG A 106 -6.90 3.56 -5.31
CA ARG A 106 -8.38 3.53 -5.37
C ARG A 106 -9.03 4.08 -4.12
N ALA A 107 -8.49 3.80 -2.94
CA ALA A 107 -8.99 4.35 -1.68
C ALA A 107 -8.85 5.89 -1.65
N GLN A 108 -7.76 6.44 -2.19
CA GLN A 108 -7.61 7.90 -2.37
C GLN A 108 -8.66 8.49 -3.31
N THR A 109 -9.04 7.77 -4.35
CA THR A 109 -10.11 8.18 -5.27
C THR A 109 -11.49 8.11 -4.61
N ALA A 110 -11.73 7.08 -3.80
CA ALA A 110 -12.97 6.89 -3.04
C ALA A 110 -13.09 7.86 -1.85
N GLY A 111 -11.98 8.35 -1.33
CA GLY A 111 -11.93 9.16 -0.11
C GLY A 111 -12.04 8.32 1.17
N ASP A 112 -11.67 7.04 1.11
CA ASP A 112 -11.73 6.11 2.25
C ASP A 112 -10.49 6.24 3.13
N GLY A 113 -10.60 7.05 4.18
CA GLY A 113 -9.50 7.32 5.10
C GLY A 113 -8.96 6.08 5.83
N ASP A 114 -9.83 5.14 6.19
CA ASP A 114 -9.47 3.95 6.95
C ASP A 114 -8.64 3.00 6.07
N LEU A 115 -9.09 2.80 4.82
CA LEU A 115 -8.38 1.96 3.86
C LEU A 115 -7.05 2.58 3.39
N ILE A 116 -6.99 3.91 3.25
CA ILE A 116 -5.73 4.62 2.95
C ILE A 116 -4.74 4.42 4.09
N ALA A 117 -5.17 4.55 5.36
CA ALA A 117 -4.30 4.35 6.52
C ALA A 117 -3.78 2.92 6.58
N GLU A 118 -4.63 1.92 6.32
CA GLU A 118 -4.22 0.52 6.32
C GLU A 118 -3.23 0.20 5.18
N ALA A 119 -3.54 0.59 3.94
CA ALA A 119 -2.63 0.39 2.82
C ALA A 119 -1.28 1.09 3.04
N THR A 120 -1.29 2.29 3.64
CA THR A 120 -0.09 3.03 4.04
C THR A 120 0.76 2.21 5.03
N ARG A 121 0.16 1.63 6.07
CA ARG A 121 0.88 0.79 7.05
C ARG A 121 1.50 -0.43 6.40
N ARG A 122 0.78 -1.08 5.48
CA ARG A 122 1.24 -2.29 4.79
C ARG A 122 2.43 -2.03 3.87
N LEU A 123 2.33 -0.99 3.04
CA LEU A 123 3.41 -0.56 2.15
C LEU A 123 4.64 -0.11 2.94
N ALA A 124 4.45 0.69 4.00
CA ALA A 124 5.55 1.10 4.87
C ALA A 124 6.23 -0.09 5.55
N ALA A 125 5.46 -1.07 6.05
CA ALA A 125 6.02 -2.27 6.66
C ALA A 125 6.86 -3.07 5.67
N LEU A 126 6.44 -3.18 4.40
CA LEU A 126 7.24 -3.82 3.37
C LEU A 126 8.54 -3.05 3.09
N ALA A 127 8.47 -1.73 2.94
CA ALA A 127 9.67 -0.90 2.76
C ALA A 127 10.65 -1.04 3.94
N GLU A 128 10.16 -1.11 5.18
CA GLU A 128 10.98 -1.41 6.35
C GLU A 128 11.65 -2.79 6.26
N ARG A 129 10.93 -3.84 5.82
CA ARG A 129 11.52 -5.18 5.60
C ARG A 129 12.64 -5.16 4.56
N LEU A 130 12.52 -4.30 3.55
CA LEU A 130 13.53 -4.11 2.50
C LEU A 130 14.70 -3.22 2.94
N GLY A 131 14.63 -2.66 4.16
CA GLY A 131 15.70 -1.85 4.74
C GLY A 131 15.71 -0.40 4.23
N ASP A 132 14.58 0.11 3.76
CA ASP A 132 14.43 1.50 3.29
C ASP A 132 13.50 2.30 4.22
N PRO A 133 14.03 2.82 5.34
CA PRO A 133 13.23 3.57 6.30
C PRO A 133 12.73 4.92 5.75
N LEU A 134 13.42 5.48 4.75
CA LEU A 134 13.00 6.72 4.10
C LEU A 134 11.77 6.45 3.22
N ALA A 135 11.81 5.42 2.37
CA ALA A 135 10.66 5.02 1.56
C ALA A 135 9.46 4.64 2.44
N ALA A 136 9.69 3.94 3.56
CA ALA A 136 8.63 3.65 4.53
C ALA A 136 7.97 4.93 5.08
N ALA A 137 8.78 5.95 5.39
CA ALA A 137 8.28 7.21 5.91
C ALA A 137 7.54 8.04 4.84
N GLU A 138 7.92 7.93 3.57
CA GLU A 138 7.24 8.61 2.47
C GLU A 138 5.77 8.21 2.35
N PHE A 139 5.43 6.94 2.64
CA PHE A 139 4.03 6.50 2.69
C PHE A 139 3.24 7.24 3.79
N PHE A 140 3.76 7.26 5.02
CA PHE A 140 3.10 7.98 6.12
C PHE A 140 3.03 9.49 5.89
N ILE A 141 4.08 10.08 5.32
CA ILE A 141 4.09 11.50 4.92
C ILE A 141 3.03 11.76 3.85
N GLY A 142 2.90 10.85 2.88
CA GLY A 142 1.85 10.86 1.87
C GLY A 142 0.46 10.85 2.48
N PHE A 143 0.20 9.93 3.43
CA PHE A 143 -1.06 9.87 4.18
C PHE A 143 -1.35 11.18 4.93
N LEU A 144 -0.40 11.71 5.70
CA LEU A 144 -0.58 12.97 6.43
C LEU A 144 -0.87 14.14 5.47
N ASN A 145 -0.21 14.18 4.32
CA ASN A 145 -0.46 15.20 3.30
C ASN A 145 -1.82 15.05 2.64
N TRP A 146 -2.27 13.82 2.35
CA TRP A 146 -3.61 13.53 1.86
C TRP A 146 -4.66 13.96 2.90
N ARG A 147 -4.50 13.56 4.15
CA ARG A 147 -5.46 13.82 5.23
C ARG A 147 -5.63 15.32 5.50
N ARG A 148 -4.57 16.11 5.31
CA ARG A 148 -4.61 17.58 5.43
C ARG A 148 -5.33 18.30 4.28
N GLN A 149 -5.73 17.61 3.22
CA GLN A 149 -6.48 18.25 2.13
C GLN A 149 -7.92 18.56 2.57
N PRO A 150 -8.59 19.56 1.95
CA PRO A 150 -9.98 19.88 2.28
C PRO A 150 -10.90 18.66 2.06
N ALA A 151 -11.87 18.48 2.95
CA ALA A 151 -12.87 17.39 2.90
C ALA A 151 -12.33 15.96 3.05
N HIS A 152 -11.03 15.78 3.36
CA HIS A 152 -10.49 14.47 3.69
C HIS A 152 -10.54 14.25 5.20
N SER A 153 -10.97 13.05 5.59
CA SER A 153 -11.12 12.61 6.97
C SER A 153 -10.47 11.24 7.18
N SER A 154 -10.10 10.96 8.42
CA SER A 154 -9.59 9.66 8.89
C SER A 154 -9.83 9.60 10.39
N ASP A 155 -9.63 8.42 10.98
CA ASP A 155 -9.47 8.32 12.42
C ASP A 155 -8.26 9.20 12.87
N PRO A 156 -8.41 10.03 13.92
CA PRO A 156 -7.28 10.72 14.53
C PRO A 156 -6.18 9.79 15.03
N ASP A 157 -6.50 8.57 15.46
CA ASP A 157 -5.51 7.59 15.93
C ASP A 157 -4.55 7.20 14.79
N ASP A 158 -5.05 7.08 13.55
CA ASP A 158 -4.20 6.82 12.37
C ASP A 158 -3.21 7.96 12.11
N VAL A 159 -3.60 9.20 12.42
CA VAL A 159 -2.72 10.38 12.29
C VAL A 159 -1.62 10.36 13.35
N GLU A 160 -1.96 10.00 14.59
CA GLU A 160 -0.97 9.85 15.67
C GLU A 160 0.00 8.71 15.36
N ASP A 161 -0.50 7.56 14.90
CA ASP A 161 0.31 6.41 14.49
C ASP A 161 1.26 6.76 13.34
N ALA A 162 0.79 7.52 12.35
CA ALA A 162 1.63 7.99 11.25
C ALA A 162 2.77 8.91 11.74
N PHE A 163 2.48 9.81 12.69
CA PHE A 163 3.53 10.64 13.30
C PHE A 163 4.54 9.79 14.08
N ASP A 164 4.09 8.85 14.90
CA ASP A 164 4.96 7.95 15.67
C ASP A 164 5.85 7.12 14.76
N ALA A 165 5.29 6.59 13.67
CA ALA A 165 6.04 5.85 12.66
C ALA A 165 7.11 6.72 12.00
N ILE A 166 6.78 7.94 11.58
CA ILE A 166 7.75 8.87 10.97
C ILE A 166 8.90 9.20 11.95
N VAL A 167 8.58 9.50 13.21
CA VAL A 167 9.60 9.82 14.22
C VAL A 167 10.53 8.62 14.47
N ARG A 168 9.96 7.41 14.54
CA ARG A 168 10.72 6.15 14.65
C ARG A 168 11.66 5.96 13.45
N LEU A 169 11.13 6.06 12.24
CA LEU A 169 11.86 5.85 10.99
C LEU A 169 12.99 6.87 10.80
N ALA A 170 12.71 8.15 11.04
CA ALA A 170 13.73 9.21 11.01
C ALA A 170 14.83 8.97 12.04
N THR A 171 14.49 8.42 13.21
CA THR A 171 15.49 8.09 14.24
C THR A 171 16.38 6.92 13.80
N ILE A 172 15.80 5.88 13.21
CA ILE A 172 16.53 4.72 12.68
C ILE A 172 17.48 5.15 11.55
N ASP A 173 17.02 6.06 10.69
CA ASP A 173 17.79 6.59 9.56
C ASP A 173 18.83 7.66 9.97
N GLY A 174 18.89 8.04 11.25
CA GLY A 174 19.81 9.06 11.78
C GLY A 174 19.41 10.51 11.47
N ALA A 175 18.21 10.73 10.93
CA ALA A 175 17.63 12.02 10.61
C ALA A 175 17.00 12.70 11.84
N HIS A 176 17.81 12.94 12.88
CA HIS A 176 17.33 13.48 14.17
C HIS A 176 16.61 14.82 14.07
N GLN A 177 16.97 15.67 13.10
CA GLN A 177 16.27 16.94 12.87
C GLN A 177 14.82 16.68 12.42
N ALA A 178 14.62 15.76 11.48
CA ALA A 178 13.30 15.40 11.00
C ALA A 178 12.49 14.74 12.12
N ALA A 179 13.08 13.82 12.88
CA ALA A 179 12.43 13.21 14.05
C ALA A 179 11.93 14.28 15.05
N ALA A 180 12.74 15.29 15.35
CA ALA A 180 12.34 16.38 16.25
C ALA A 180 11.24 17.26 15.65
N GLU A 181 11.28 17.52 14.34
CA GLU A 181 10.29 18.32 13.63
C GLU A 181 8.92 17.62 13.60
N TYR A 182 8.87 16.34 13.23
CA TYR A 182 7.63 15.57 13.25
C TYR A 182 7.11 15.33 14.66
N GLY A 183 7.98 15.08 15.64
CA GLY A 183 7.56 14.98 17.04
C GLY A 183 6.96 16.29 17.58
N TYR A 184 7.48 17.45 17.16
CA TYR A 184 6.86 18.73 17.50
C TYR A 184 5.47 18.88 16.87
N ARG A 185 5.29 18.45 15.61
CA ARG A 185 4.00 18.50 14.90
C ARG A 185 2.96 17.58 15.55
N GLN A 186 3.36 16.37 15.92
CA GLN A 186 2.50 15.43 16.65
C GLN A 186 1.94 16.07 17.92
N VAL A 187 2.79 16.69 18.74
CA VAL A 187 2.34 17.40 19.96
C VAL A 187 1.34 18.51 19.66
N GLN A 188 1.45 19.20 18.52
CA GLN A 188 0.43 20.17 18.12
C GLN A 188 -0.88 19.49 17.74
N PHE A 189 -0.83 18.36 17.02
CA PHE A 189 -2.01 17.59 16.65
C PHE A 189 -2.72 17.01 17.88
N THR A 190 -1.99 16.35 18.79
CA THR A 190 -2.56 15.78 20.04
C THR A 190 -3.27 16.86 20.87
N ARG A 191 -2.73 18.09 20.93
CA ARG A 191 -3.41 19.21 21.61
C ARG A 191 -4.75 19.61 20.98
N LEU A 192 -4.89 19.44 19.67
CA LEU A 192 -6.16 19.70 18.97
C LEU A 192 -7.14 18.56 19.25
N LEU A 193 -6.67 17.31 19.23
CA LEU A 193 -7.46 16.14 19.58
C LEU A 193 -7.99 16.22 21.02
N ASP A 194 -7.12 16.54 21.98
CA ASP A 194 -7.47 16.77 23.40
C ASP A 194 -8.48 17.90 23.59
N ALA A 195 -8.47 18.88 22.68
CA ALA A 195 -9.40 20.01 22.68
C ALA A 195 -10.70 19.74 21.91
N GLU A 196 -10.87 18.51 21.39
CA GLU A 196 -12.00 18.12 20.53
C GLU A 196 -12.18 19.06 19.32
N ASP A 197 -11.07 19.58 18.78
CA ASP A 197 -11.09 20.46 17.61
C ASP A 197 -11.45 19.66 16.36
N GLU A 198 -12.45 20.11 15.60
CA GLU A 198 -12.94 19.44 14.38
C GLU A 198 -11.84 19.16 13.36
N ARG A 199 -10.76 19.97 13.35
CA ARG A 199 -9.61 19.78 12.45
C ARG A 199 -8.83 18.49 12.73
N ALA A 200 -8.99 17.89 13.91
CA ALA A 200 -8.43 16.57 14.20
C ALA A 200 -9.08 15.47 13.37
N VAL A 201 -10.34 15.65 12.94
CA VAL A 201 -11.14 14.65 12.22
C VAL A 201 -11.25 14.94 10.72
N GLU A 202 -11.30 16.21 10.30
CA GLU A 202 -11.37 16.58 8.88
C GLU A 202 -10.52 17.80 8.52
N GLY A 203 -9.92 17.79 7.33
CA GLY A 203 -9.19 18.92 6.78
C GLY A 203 -7.83 19.18 7.42
N ASN A 204 -7.32 20.40 7.19
CA ASN A 204 -5.97 20.80 7.58
C ASN A 204 -5.92 21.33 9.03
N TRP A 205 -5.10 20.69 9.87
CA TRP A 205 -4.84 21.16 11.24
C TRP A 205 -3.66 22.14 11.33
N GLU A 206 -2.82 22.21 10.31
CA GLU A 206 -1.63 23.07 10.29
C GLU A 206 -1.96 24.52 9.94
N ALA A 207 -1.22 25.46 10.53
CA ALA A 207 -1.35 26.88 10.21
C ALA A 207 -0.84 27.22 8.80
N TYR A 208 0.10 26.43 8.26
CA TYR A 208 0.68 26.60 6.94
C TYR A 208 0.32 25.43 6.04
N ALA A 209 -0.19 25.72 4.84
CA ALA A 209 -0.62 24.71 3.87
C ALA A 209 0.53 24.05 3.07
N ARG A 210 1.79 24.18 3.51
CA ARG A 210 2.89 23.49 2.82
C ARG A 210 2.79 21.98 3.07
N PRO A 211 2.96 21.15 2.03
CA PRO A 211 3.12 19.71 2.22
C PRO A 211 4.30 19.41 3.13
N TYR A 212 4.19 18.32 3.88
CA TYR A 212 5.32 17.71 4.54
C TYR A 212 6.24 17.07 3.50
N GLU A 213 7.53 17.15 3.73
CA GLU A 213 8.57 16.63 2.83
C GLU A 213 9.44 15.61 3.58
N PRO A 214 9.89 14.54 2.91
CA PRO A 214 10.83 13.59 3.48
C PRO A 214 12.20 14.24 3.75
N TRP A 215 13.01 13.61 4.60
CA TRP A 215 14.37 14.07 4.88
C TRP A 215 15.35 13.45 3.87
N ALA A 216 15.72 14.22 2.85
CA ALA A 216 16.74 13.82 1.87
C ALA A 216 17.90 14.82 1.83
#